data_AF-A0A4Q1BP58-F1
#
_entry.id   AF-A0A4Q1BP58-F1
#
_cell.length_a   1.000
_cell.length_b   1.000
_cell.length_c   1.000
_cell.angle_alpha   90.00
_cell.angle_beta   90.00
_cell.angle_gamma   90.00
#
_symmetry.space_group_name_H-M   'P 1'
#
loop_
_entity.id
_entity.type
_entity.pdbx_description
1 polymer ?
#
loop_
_entity_poly.entity_id
_entity_poly.type
_entity_poly.pdbx_seq_one_letter_code
_entity_poly.pdbx_strand_id
1 'polypeptide(L)'
;MAETSQVNITSGLDRAGTLQQSVSAGVIHDKITILPGHEPDYSACTFCLWNEDHTLGNALRPDVEFCGYSAPHPSDPKIHLRVQMYDNLSAVECLRKALKNLRELFQSIDSAYSKSLQQGKYIQEDDVDVRAVVAETLEERARAMDIS
;
A
#
# COMPACT_ATOMS: atom_id res chain seq x y z
N MET A 1 -30.97 -21.06 -36.58
CA MET A 1 -29.54 -21.32 -36.32
C MET A 1 -28.92 -20.04 -35.80
N ALA A 2 -28.80 -19.91 -34.49
CA ALA A 2 -28.01 -18.88 -33.82
C ALA A 2 -27.46 -19.53 -32.55
N GLU A 3 -26.17 -19.83 -32.56
CA GLU A 3 -25.46 -20.55 -31.51
C GLU A 3 -24.89 -19.50 -30.54
N THR A 4 -25.49 -19.40 -29.35
CA THR A 4 -25.03 -18.49 -28.31
C THR A 4 -23.89 -19.16 -27.55
N SER A 5 -22.65 -18.71 -27.81
CA SER A 5 -21.46 -19.18 -27.11
C SER A 5 -21.48 -18.74 -25.64
N GLN A 6 -21.59 -19.69 -24.72
CA GLN A 6 -21.47 -19.45 -23.28
C GLN A 6 -19.99 -19.35 -22.90
N VAL A 7 -19.59 -18.20 -22.36
CA VAL A 7 -18.25 -17.99 -21.80
C VAL A 7 -18.20 -18.59 -20.40
N ASN A 8 -17.55 -19.75 -20.26
CA ASN A 8 -17.33 -20.40 -18.97
C ASN A 8 -16.21 -19.67 -18.22
N ILE A 9 -16.55 -18.89 -17.20
CA ILE A 9 -15.59 -18.31 -16.25
C ILE A 9 -15.26 -19.38 -15.22
N THR A 10 -14.19 -20.14 -15.44
CA THR A 10 -13.63 -21.03 -14.41
C THR A 10 -12.75 -20.20 -13.47
N SER A 11 -13.18 -20.05 -12.21
CA SER A 11 -12.39 -19.47 -11.14
C SER A 11 -11.11 -20.30 -10.93
N GLY A 12 -9.95 -19.74 -11.30
CA GLY A 12 -8.65 -20.41 -11.29
C GLY A 12 -8.03 -20.61 -9.91
N LEU A 13 -8.78 -21.14 -8.94
CA LEU A 13 -8.30 -21.41 -7.57
C LEU A 13 -7.87 -22.89 -7.35
N ASP A 14 -8.15 -23.80 -8.28
CA ASP A 14 -8.04 -25.26 -8.03
C ASP A 14 -6.81 -25.96 -8.62
N ARG A 15 -5.79 -25.24 -9.09
CA ARG A 15 -4.59 -25.88 -9.67
C ARG A 15 -3.44 -25.94 -8.68
N ALA A 16 -3.49 -26.93 -7.79
CA ALA A 16 -2.37 -27.34 -6.94
C ALA A 16 -1.28 -28.00 -7.80
N GLY A 17 -0.34 -27.21 -8.32
CA GLY A 17 0.86 -27.75 -8.96
C GLY A 17 1.53 -26.79 -9.93
N THR A 18 2.31 -25.85 -9.42
CA THR A 18 3.54 -25.37 -10.08
C THR A 18 4.43 -24.71 -9.02
N LEU A 19 5.23 -25.52 -8.33
CA LEU A 19 6.45 -25.04 -7.67
C LEU A 19 7.56 -25.06 -8.72
N GLN A 20 7.83 -23.93 -9.38
CA GLN A 20 9.09 -23.73 -10.09
C GLN A 20 9.66 -22.34 -9.81
N GLN A 21 10.92 -22.39 -9.38
CA GLN A 21 11.75 -21.28 -8.96
C GLN A 21 12.38 -20.60 -10.19
N SER A 22 12.19 -19.28 -10.25
CA SER A 22 13.01 -18.25 -10.91
C SER A 22 13.51 -18.49 -12.35
N VAL A 23 12.90 -17.80 -13.31
CA VAL A 23 13.62 -17.06 -14.37
C VAL A 23 12.83 -15.82 -14.79
N SER A 24 13.52 -14.69 -14.88
CA SER A 24 13.04 -13.38 -15.30
C SER A 24 12.64 -13.39 -16.78
N ALA A 25 11.37 -13.64 -17.09
CA ALA A 25 10.80 -13.44 -18.42
C ALA A 25 9.27 -13.35 -18.36
N GLY A 26 8.72 -12.13 -18.33
CA GLY A 26 7.35 -11.84 -18.80
C GLY A 26 6.18 -12.67 -18.25
N VAL A 27 6.28 -13.28 -17.07
CA VAL A 27 5.15 -14.00 -16.47
C VAL A 27 4.23 -12.97 -15.82
N ILE A 28 3.01 -12.85 -16.33
CA ILE A 28 1.95 -12.07 -15.69
C ILE A 28 1.57 -12.84 -14.42
N HIS A 29 2.04 -12.36 -13.27
CA HIS A 29 1.61 -12.86 -11.98
C HIS A 29 0.36 -12.10 -11.53
N ASP A 30 -0.65 -12.83 -11.06
CA ASP A 30 -1.76 -12.22 -10.34
C ASP A 30 -1.21 -11.47 -9.12
N LYS A 31 -1.75 -10.29 -8.86
CA LYS A 31 -1.30 -9.41 -7.76
C LYS A 31 -1.29 -10.13 -6.40
N ILE A 32 -2.27 -11.02 -6.20
CA ILE A 32 -2.46 -11.82 -4.99
C ILE A 32 -2.67 -13.26 -5.41
N THR A 33 -1.88 -14.18 -4.87
CA THR A 33 -2.03 -15.63 -5.09
C THR A 33 -2.05 -16.35 -3.75
N ILE A 34 -2.78 -17.46 -3.64
CA ILE A 34 -2.77 -18.30 -2.43
C ILE A 34 -1.72 -19.40 -2.65
N LEU A 35 -0.78 -19.52 -1.71
CA LEU A 35 0.24 -20.55 -1.75
C LEU A 35 -0.32 -21.92 -1.30
N PRO A 36 0.29 -23.02 -1.76
CA PRO A 36 -0.04 -24.36 -1.26
C PRO A 36 0.21 -24.47 0.25
N GLY A 37 -0.58 -25.29 0.95
CA GLY A 37 -0.53 -25.43 2.42
C GLY A 37 -1.50 -24.52 3.18
N HIS A 38 -2.64 -24.20 2.55
CA HIS A 38 -3.81 -23.64 3.20
C HIS A 38 -4.77 -24.75 3.65
N GLU A 39 -5.56 -24.48 4.68
CA GLU A 39 -6.63 -25.38 5.14
C GLU A 39 -7.78 -25.42 4.11
N PRO A 40 -8.54 -26.54 3.99
CA PRO A 40 -9.58 -26.70 2.98
C PRO A 40 -10.76 -25.72 3.13
N ASP A 41 -10.94 -25.16 4.32
CA ASP A 41 -11.94 -24.13 4.65
C ASP A 41 -11.38 -22.70 4.55
N TYR A 42 -10.12 -22.55 4.14
CA TYR A 42 -9.38 -21.29 4.12
C TYR A 42 -9.25 -20.60 5.49
N SER A 43 -9.40 -21.34 6.60
CA SER A 43 -9.19 -20.82 7.97
C SER A 43 -7.76 -20.36 8.21
N ALA A 44 -6.79 -21.07 7.61
CA ALA A 44 -5.38 -20.67 7.57
C ALA A 44 -4.88 -20.64 6.12
N CYS A 45 -4.41 -19.47 5.68
CA CYS A 45 -3.94 -19.24 4.32
C CYS A 45 -2.61 -18.48 4.31
N THR A 46 -1.76 -18.78 3.32
CA THR A 46 -0.60 -17.96 3.02
C THR A 46 -0.81 -17.28 1.67
N PHE A 47 -0.88 -15.96 1.67
CA PHE A 47 -1.01 -15.14 0.47
C PHE A 47 0.37 -14.70 -0.01
N CYS A 48 0.65 -14.86 -1.30
CA CYS A 48 1.80 -14.25 -1.96
C CYS A 48 1.32 -12.98 -2.69
N LEU A 49 1.89 -11.85 -2.26
CA LEU A 49 1.58 -10.53 -2.79
C LEU A 49 2.78 -10.06 -3.62
N TRP A 50 2.54 -9.79 -4.90
CA TRP A 50 3.58 -9.31 -5.81
C TRP A 50 3.67 -7.79 -5.81
N ASN A 51 4.89 -7.26 -5.90
CA ASN A 51 5.19 -5.84 -5.86
C ASN A 51 4.55 -5.12 -4.66
N GLU A 52 4.60 -5.74 -3.49
CA GLU A 52 4.15 -5.18 -2.21
C GLU A 52 5.26 -5.37 -1.17
N ASP A 53 5.30 -4.51 -0.16
CA ASP A 53 6.31 -4.49 0.89
C ASP A 53 5.68 -4.47 2.29
N HIS A 54 6.48 -4.16 3.32
CA HIS A 54 6.09 -4.18 4.74
C HIS A 54 4.86 -3.33 5.08
N THR A 55 4.52 -2.36 4.22
CA THR A 55 3.43 -1.40 4.41
C THR A 55 2.08 -2.10 4.53
N LEU A 56 1.82 -3.12 3.69
CA LEU A 56 0.55 -3.83 3.71
C LEU A 56 0.48 -4.83 4.89
N GLY A 57 1.59 -5.47 5.22
CA GLY A 57 1.65 -6.52 6.25
C GLY A 57 1.34 -6.05 7.67
N ASN A 58 1.58 -4.77 7.98
CA ASN A 58 1.28 -4.20 9.30
C ASN A 58 -0.18 -3.75 9.48
N ALA A 59 -0.92 -3.51 8.39
CA ALA A 59 -2.27 -2.96 8.44
C ALA A 59 -3.35 -3.98 8.86
N LEU A 60 -3.04 -5.27 8.87
CA LEU A 60 -4.00 -6.38 9.01
C LEU A 60 -4.18 -6.93 10.45
N ARG A 61 -3.61 -6.27 11.47
CA ARG A 61 -3.37 -6.88 12.79
C ARG A 61 -4.51 -7.02 13.84
N PRO A 62 -5.79 -6.61 13.68
CA PRO A 62 -6.67 -6.58 14.86
C PRO A 62 -7.51 -7.85 15.16
N ASP A 63 -7.93 -8.65 14.16
CA ASP A 63 -9.02 -9.66 14.36
C ASP A 63 -8.65 -11.09 13.92
N VAL A 64 -7.39 -11.49 14.09
CA VAL A 64 -6.86 -12.77 13.58
C VAL A 64 -6.05 -13.48 14.66
N GLU A 65 -6.10 -14.82 14.68
CA GLU A 65 -5.31 -15.62 15.63
C GLU A 65 -3.81 -15.45 15.38
N PHE A 66 -3.44 -15.43 14.10
CA PHE A 66 -2.08 -15.17 13.69
C PHE A 66 -2.08 -14.40 12.38
N CYS A 67 -1.29 -13.33 12.35
CA CYS A 67 -0.95 -12.66 11.11
C CYS A 67 0.53 -12.28 11.13
N GLY A 68 1.26 -12.80 10.16
CA GLY A 68 2.68 -12.53 9.99
C GLY A 68 3.02 -12.40 8.52
N TYR A 69 3.98 -11.54 8.20
CA TYR A 69 4.54 -11.46 6.86
C TYR A 69 6.03 -11.82 6.86
N SER A 70 6.51 -12.30 5.71
CA SER A 70 7.94 -12.48 5.45
C SER A 70 8.27 -12.10 4.01
N ALA A 71 9.40 -11.45 3.82
CA ALA A 71 9.99 -11.23 2.51
C ALA A 71 11.03 -12.35 2.28
N PRO A 72 10.79 -13.30 1.35
CA PRO A 72 11.64 -14.47 1.19
C PRO A 72 13.06 -14.11 0.73
N HIS A 73 13.20 -13.08 -0.12
CA HIS A 73 14.48 -12.58 -0.57
C HIS A 73 14.37 -11.09 -0.96
N PRO A 74 15.34 -10.21 -0.61
CA PRO A 74 15.27 -8.78 -0.92
C PRO A 74 15.18 -8.43 -2.42
N SER A 75 15.72 -9.29 -3.28
CA SER A 75 15.69 -9.08 -4.75
C SER A 75 14.41 -9.56 -5.42
N ASP A 76 13.55 -10.30 -4.71
CA ASP A 76 12.26 -10.72 -5.21
C ASP A 76 11.20 -9.72 -4.72
N PRO A 77 10.49 -9.03 -5.62
CA PRO A 77 9.46 -8.07 -5.22
C PRO A 77 8.18 -8.82 -4.85
N LYS A 78 8.23 -9.63 -3.78
CA LYS A 78 7.07 -10.34 -3.24
C LYS A 78 7.17 -10.49 -1.74
N ILE A 79 6.01 -10.53 -1.09
CA ILE A 79 5.89 -10.87 0.33
C ILE A 79 4.93 -12.04 0.51
N HIS A 80 5.17 -12.83 1.53
CA HIS A 80 4.26 -13.87 1.98
C HIS A 80 3.54 -13.37 3.23
N LEU A 81 2.22 -13.41 3.23
CA LEU A 81 1.36 -13.03 4.35
C LEU A 81 0.61 -14.27 4.82
N ARG A 82 0.95 -14.78 6.00
CA ARG A 82 0.22 -15.88 6.65
C ARG A 82 -0.87 -15.28 7.52
N VAL A 83 -2.10 -15.74 7.31
CA VAL A 83 -3.26 -15.40 8.13
C VAL A 83 -3.87 -16.68 8.67
N GLN A 84 -4.12 -16.73 9.97
CA GLN A 84 -4.86 -17.79 10.65
C GLN A 84 -6.01 -17.15 11.42
N MET A 85 -7.21 -17.66 11.21
CA MET A 85 -8.44 -17.15 11.80
C MET A 85 -8.89 -18.04 12.96
N TYR A 86 -9.55 -17.42 13.94
CA TYR A 86 -10.32 -18.16 14.94
C TYR A 86 -11.57 -18.81 14.31
N ASP A 87 -12.05 -19.88 14.94
CA ASP A 87 -13.36 -20.52 14.69
C ASP A 87 -13.65 -20.87 13.21
N ASN A 88 -12.61 -21.26 12.45
CA ASN A 88 -12.70 -21.60 11.04
C ASN A 88 -13.30 -20.50 10.15
N LEU A 89 -13.18 -19.23 10.56
CA LEU A 89 -13.57 -18.10 9.71
C LEU A 89 -12.64 -17.99 8.50
N SER A 90 -13.14 -17.46 7.38
CA SER A 90 -12.34 -17.38 6.16
C SER A 90 -11.24 -16.31 6.26
N ALA A 91 -9.98 -16.73 6.12
CA ALA A 91 -8.84 -15.82 6.02
C ALA A 91 -8.92 -14.92 4.77
N VAL A 92 -9.57 -15.39 3.70
CA VAL A 92 -9.79 -14.62 2.46
C VAL A 92 -10.76 -13.46 2.71
N GLU A 93 -11.86 -13.71 3.41
CA GLU A 93 -12.82 -12.65 3.76
C GLU A 93 -12.21 -11.64 4.72
N CYS A 94 -11.41 -12.11 5.67
CA CYS A 94 -10.67 -11.24 6.58
C CYS A 94 -9.72 -10.30 5.82
N LEU A 95 -8.91 -10.84 4.89
CA LEU A 95 -8.02 -10.04 4.05
C LEU A 95 -8.81 -8.99 3.24
N ARG A 96 -9.94 -9.38 2.63
CA ARG A 96 -10.80 -8.44 1.88
C ARG A 96 -11.35 -7.33 2.77
N LYS A 97 -11.82 -7.66 3.97
CA LYS A 97 -12.35 -6.70 4.95
C LYS A 97 -11.25 -5.73 5.39
N ALA A 98 -10.06 -6.23 5.71
CA ALA A 98 -8.93 -5.40 6.12
C ALA A 98 -8.50 -4.41 5.02
N LEU A 99 -8.41 -4.85 3.77
CA LEU A 99 -8.10 -3.97 2.63
C LEU A 99 -9.17 -2.89 2.43
N LYS A 100 -10.44 -3.24 2.63
CA LYS A 100 -11.54 -2.27 2.60
C LYS A 100 -11.41 -1.22 3.71
N ASN A 101 -11.16 -1.66 4.94
CA ASN A 101 -10.98 -0.77 6.09
C ASN A 101 -9.78 0.17 5.90
N LEU A 102 -8.68 -0.33 5.33
CA LEU A 102 -7.50 0.48 5.04
C LEU A 102 -7.81 1.59 4.01
N ARG A 103 -8.60 1.27 2.97
CA ARG A 103 -9.06 2.26 2.00
C ARG A 103 -9.93 3.33 2.65
N GLU A 104 -10.87 2.94 3.49
CA GLU A 104 -11.76 3.87 4.20
C GLU A 104 -10.99 4.78 5.16
N LEU A 105 -9.97 4.24 5.85
CA LEU A 105 -9.06 5.01 6.70
C LEU A 105 -8.34 6.09 5.90
N PHE A 106 -7.74 5.75 4.76
CA PHE A 106 -7.05 6.72 3.92
C PHE A 106 -8.01 7.78 3.35
N GLN A 107 -9.22 7.40 2.96
CA GLN A 107 -10.24 8.36 2.52
C GLN A 107 -10.65 9.34 3.63
N SER A 108 -10.76 8.86 4.87
CA SER A 108 -11.08 9.69 6.03
C SER A 108 -9.97 10.71 6.31
N ILE A 109 -8.71 10.26 6.28
CA ILE A 109 -7.52 11.11 6.44
C ILE A 109 -7.46 12.16 5.34
N ASP A 110 -7.63 11.76 4.08
CA ASP A 110 -7.58 12.65 2.92
C ASP A 110 -8.67 13.74 2.99
N SER A 111 -9.90 13.35 3.34
CA SER A 111 -11.00 14.29 3.56
C SER A 111 -10.70 15.27 4.72
N ALA A 112 -10.17 14.79 5.84
CA ALA A 112 -9.83 15.64 6.97
C ALA A 112 -8.69 16.61 6.64
N TYR A 113 -7.64 16.12 5.95
CA TYR A 113 -6.52 16.92 5.50
C TYR A 113 -6.96 17.98 4.50
N SER A 114 -7.71 17.61 3.47
CA SER A 114 -8.23 18.53 2.46
C SER A 114 -9.09 19.64 3.08
N LYS A 115 -9.94 19.29 4.06
CA LYS A 115 -10.73 20.28 4.82
C LYS A 115 -9.84 21.22 5.64
N SER A 116 -8.82 20.70 6.32
CA SER A 116 -7.88 21.50 7.10
C SER A 116 -7.06 22.45 6.21
N LEU A 117 -6.60 21.97 5.05
CA LEU A 117 -5.86 22.74 4.07
C LEU A 117 -6.70 23.90 3.52
N GLN A 118 -7.97 23.65 3.19
CA GLN A 118 -8.90 24.69 2.72
C GLN A 118 -9.23 25.73 3.79
N GLN A 119 -9.24 25.33 5.08
CA GLN A 119 -9.50 26.27 6.17
C GLN A 119 -8.34 27.25 6.39
N GLY A 120 -7.13 26.94 5.93
CA GLY A 120 -5.96 27.83 6.08
C GLY A 120 -5.55 28.06 7.53
N LYS A 121 -6.03 27.26 8.49
CA LYS A 121 -5.75 27.39 9.93
C LYS A 121 -4.45 26.65 10.30
N TYR A 122 -3.39 26.93 9.57
CA TYR A 122 -2.05 26.44 9.87
C TYR A 122 -1.08 27.60 9.85
N ILE A 123 0.03 27.48 10.59
CA ILE A 123 1.06 28.51 10.65
C ILE A 123 1.66 28.61 9.24
N GLN A 124 1.54 29.77 8.62
CA GLN A 124 2.29 30.14 7.43
C GLN A 124 3.44 31.01 7.91
N GLU A 125 4.67 30.53 7.74
CA GLU A 125 5.83 31.39 7.90
C GLU A 125 5.91 32.27 6.65
N ASP A 126 6.11 33.58 6.85
CA ASP A 126 6.40 34.46 5.74
C ASP A 126 7.78 34.06 5.19
N ASP A 127 7.82 33.59 3.95
CA ASP A 127 9.08 33.42 3.23
C ASP A 127 9.77 34.80 3.17
N VAL A 128 10.82 34.98 3.98
CA VAL A 128 11.60 36.21 3.95
C VAL A 128 12.31 36.28 2.60
N ASP A 129 11.97 37.27 1.78
CA ASP A 129 12.71 37.52 0.55
C ASP A 129 14.11 38.02 0.89
N VAL A 130 15.03 37.05 1.00
CA VAL A 130 16.44 37.28 1.32
C VAL A 130 17.07 38.28 0.35
N ARG A 131 16.60 38.35 -0.90
CA ARG A 131 17.13 39.29 -1.89
C ARG A 131 16.69 40.71 -1.61
N ALA A 132 15.43 40.91 -1.22
CA ALA A 132 14.92 42.23 -0.83
C ALA A 132 15.66 42.76 0.41
N VAL A 133 15.83 41.92 1.44
CA VAL A 133 16.55 42.28 2.67
C VAL A 133 18.02 42.61 2.39
N VAL A 134 18.68 41.85 1.51
CA VAL A 134 20.07 42.09 1.13
C VAL A 134 20.21 43.39 0.32
N ALA A 135 19.29 43.67 -0.59
CA ALA A 135 19.29 44.90 -1.38
C ALA A 135 19.15 46.14 -0.48
N GLU A 136 18.19 46.11 0.45
CA GLU A 136 17.97 47.18 1.43
C GLU A 136 19.21 47.39 2.31
N THR A 137 19.81 46.32 2.82
CA THR A 137 21.03 46.38 3.64
C THR A 137 22.22 46.98 2.88
N LEU A 138 22.36 46.68 1.57
CA LEU A 138 23.43 47.23 0.74
C LEU A 138 23.23 48.71 0.44
N GLU A 139 21.99 49.16 0.22
CA GLU A 139 21.67 50.58 0.03
C GLU A 139 21.93 51.40 1.29
N GLU A 140 21.53 50.91 2.47
CA GLU A 140 21.81 51.58 3.75
C GLU A 140 23.32 51.75 3.98
N ARG A 141 24.10 50.70 3.66
CA ARG A 141 25.57 50.75 3.78
C ARG A 141 26.21 51.70 2.78
N ALA A 142 25.71 51.74 1.54
CA ALA A 142 26.18 52.69 0.54
C ALA A 142 25.89 54.14 0.98
N ARG A 143 24.70 54.39 1.53
CA ARG A 143 24.31 55.72 2.05
C ARG A 143 25.17 56.16 3.23
N ALA A 144 25.61 55.24 4.07
CA ALA A 144 26.51 55.53 5.20
C ALA A 144 27.95 55.85 4.75
N MET A 145 28.38 55.36 3.58
CA MET A 145 29.71 55.62 3.03
C MET A 145 29.81 56.97 2.28
N ASP A 146 28.71 57.48 1.72
CA ASP A 146 28.69 58.76 0.98
C ASP A 146 28.67 60.02 1.87
N ILE A 147 28.56 59.87 3.20
CA ILE A 147 28.46 60.98 4.17
C ILE A 147 29.77 61.17 4.96
N SER A 148 30.83 60.40 4.68
CA SER A 148 32.16 60.51 5.30
C SER A 148 33.19 61.16 4.39
#